data_AF-A0A945XY06-F1
#
_entry.id   AF-A0A945XY06-F1
#
_cell.length_a   1.000
_cell.length_b   1.000
_cell.length_c   1.000
_cell.angle_alpha   90.00
_cell.angle_beta   90.00
_cell.angle_gamma   90.00
#
_symmetry.space_group_name_H-M   'P 1'
#
loop_
_entity.id
_entity.type
_entity.pdbx_description
1 polymer ?
#
loop_
_entity_poly.entity_id
_entity_poly.type
_entity_poly.pdbx_seq_one_letter_code
_entity_poly.pdbx_strand_id
1 'polypeptide(L)'
;LNAPRISGQKAWYITRQLNYFKSGIRGSHEKDIYGQQMRPMSMTLSNDQMVADVSAYVSTLKSLASPPTIKGDVTAGKAAYAICASCHGANGEGNKALNAPAIAGQNDWYIVRQLYNFKNGIRGVDPKDSYGQQMRPMAMTLPDDKAINNIAAYISALK
;
A
#
# COMPACT_ATOMS: atom_id res chain seq x y z
N LEU A 1 -13.77 -6.96 -8.59
CA LEU A 1 -13.23 -7.18 -7.23
C LEU A 1 -12.30 -6.01 -6.92
N ASN A 2 -12.59 -5.16 -5.91
CA ASN A 2 -11.77 -4.00 -5.51
C ASN A 2 -10.53 -4.42 -4.70
N ALA A 3 -9.85 -5.47 -5.18
CA ALA A 3 -8.72 -6.11 -4.56
C ALA A 3 -7.43 -5.65 -5.24
N PRO A 4 -6.46 -5.10 -4.50
CA PRO A 4 -5.20 -4.66 -5.07
C PRO A 4 -4.32 -5.84 -5.44
N ARG A 5 -3.34 -5.61 -6.32
CA ARG A 5 -2.26 -6.55 -6.58
C ARG A 5 -1.46 -6.81 -5.30
N ILE A 6 -1.39 -8.07 -4.88
CA ILE A 6 -0.55 -8.52 -3.76
C ILE A 6 0.58 -9.45 -4.21
N SER A 7 0.51 -9.95 -5.43
CA SER A 7 1.49 -10.90 -5.99
C SER A 7 2.89 -10.30 -6.07
N GLY A 8 3.87 -11.07 -5.61
CA GLY A 8 5.28 -10.68 -5.60
C GLY A 8 5.64 -9.66 -4.52
N GLN A 9 4.68 -9.28 -3.68
CA GLN A 9 4.94 -8.41 -2.55
C GLN A 9 5.77 -9.13 -1.48
N LYS A 10 6.61 -8.37 -0.77
CA LYS A 10 7.55 -8.96 0.19
C LYS A 10 6.79 -9.58 1.38
N ALA A 11 7.15 -10.82 1.73
CA ALA A 11 6.49 -11.58 2.80
C ALA A 11 6.40 -10.80 4.12
N TRP A 12 7.48 -10.12 4.53
CA TRP A 12 7.50 -9.30 5.76
C TRP A 12 6.41 -8.22 5.77
N TYR A 13 6.11 -7.62 4.61
CA TYR A 13 5.06 -6.61 4.51
C TYR A 13 3.68 -7.26 4.56
N ILE A 14 3.48 -8.38 3.85
CA ILE A 14 2.21 -9.11 3.85
C ILE A 14 1.87 -9.62 5.26
N THR A 15 2.83 -10.23 5.96
CA THR A 15 2.69 -10.66 7.35
C THR A 15 2.24 -9.50 8.23
N ARG A 16 2.92 -8.35 8.14
CA ARG A 16 2.54 -7.13 8.87
C ARG A 16 1.10 -6.70 8.56
N GLN A 17 0.72 -6.66 7.28
CA GLN A 17 -0.63 -6.22 6.90
C GLN A 17 -1.72 -7.17 7.38
N LEU A 18 -1.52 -8.48 7.25
CA LEU A 18 -2.44 -9.50 7.76
C LEU A 18 -2.61 -9.34 9.28
N ASN A 19 -1.51 -9.18 10.02
CA ASN A 19 -1.57 -8.95 11.46
C ASN A 19 -2.26 -7.63 11.83
N TYR A 20 -2.07 -6.56 11.06
CA TYR A 20 -2.78 -5.29 11.28
C TYR A 20 -4.28 -5.39 11.02
N PHE A 21 -4.71 -6.18 10.04
CA PHE A 21 -6.12 -6.48 9.85
C PHE A 21 -6.69 -7.35 10.98
N LYS A 22 -5.94 -8.36 11.44
CA LYS A 22 -6.34 -9.22 12.57
C LYS A 22 -6.54 -8.41 13.86
N SER A 23 -5.57 -7.55 14.19
CA SER A 23 -5.61 -6.74 15.42
C SER A 23 -6.51 -5.50 15.30
N GLY A 24 -6.95 -5.17 14.09
CA GLY A 24 -7.79 -4.04 13.82
C GLY A 24 -7.09 -2.69 13.77
N ILE A 25 -5.75 -2.67 13.75
CA ILE A 25 -4.97 -1.48 13.42
C ILE A 25 -5.31 -0.97 12.02
N ARG A 26 -5.67 -1.89 11.10
CA ARG A 26 -6.13 -1.58 9.75
C ARG A 26 -7.53 -2.16 9.51
N GLY A 27 -8.37 -1.45 8.75
CA GLY A 27 -9.72 -1.90 8.42
C GLY A 27 -10.74 -1.80 9.56
N SER A 28 -10.42 -1.19 10.70
CA SER A 28 -11.39 -0.86 11.77
C SER A 28 -12.20 0.39 11.47
N HIS A 29 -11.60 1.36 10.79
CA HIS A 29 -12.21 2.66 10.57
C HIS A 29 -13.46 2.53 9.70
N GLU A 30 -14.55 3.21 10.09
CA GLU A 30 -15.87 3.14 9.42
C GLU A 30 -15.80 3.46 7.90
N LYS A 31 -14.92 4.38 7.51
CA LYS A 31 -14.67 4.78 6.11
C LYS A 31 -13.74 3.84 5.34
N ASP A 32 -13.10 2.86 5.98
CA ASP A 32 -12.24 1.87 5.30
C ASP A 32 -13.03 0.63 4.86
N ILE A 33 -14.09 0.84 4.06
CA ILE A 33 -15.05 -0.20 3.65
C ILE A 33 -14.34 -1.44 3.07
N TYR A 34 -13.34 -1.24 2.22
CA TYR A 34 -12.60 -2.34 1.61
C TYR A 34 -11.56 -2.96 2.55
N GLY A 35 -11.01 -2.19 3.49
CA GLY A 35 -10.16 -2.74 4.54
C GLY A 35 -10.92 -3.58 5.56
N GLN A 36 -12.17 -3.21 5.87
CA GLN A 36 -13.06 -3.99 6.74
C GLN A 36 -13.29 -5.41 6.21
N GLN A 37 -13.39 -5.58 4.89
CA GLN A 37 -13.53 -6.91 4.25
C GLN A 37 -12.34 -7.83 4.54
N MET A 38 -11.13 -7.28 4.70
CA MET A 38 -9.93 -8.07 4.96
C MET A 38 -9.80 -8.53 6.41
N ARG A 39 -10.52 -7.91 7.36
CA ARG A 39 -10.46 -8.30 8.77
C ARG A 39 -10.91 -9.73 9.03
N PRO A 40 -12.16 -10.13 8.70
CA PRO A 40 -12.60 -11.52 8.93
C PRO A 40 -11.74 -12.50 8.15
N MET A 41 -11.34 -12.16 6.91
CA MET A 41 -10.46 -13.00 6.10
C MET A 41 -9.08 -13.20 6.73
N SER A 42 -8.55 -12.20 7.43
CA SER A 42 -7.26 -12.34 8.12
C SER A 42 -7.40 -13.10 9.44
N MET A 43 -8.57 -13.05 10.08
CA MET A 43 -8.84 -13.79 11.33
C MET A 43 -8.99 -15.30 11.13
N THR A 44 -9.26 -15.78 9.90
CA THR A 44 -9.27 -17.22 9.60
C THR A 44 -7.88 -17.87 9.67
N LEU A 45 -6.81 -17.07 9.56
CA LEU A 45 -5.43 -17.50 9.76
C LEU A 45 -5.19 -17.64 11.26
N SER A 46 -5.54 -18.79 11.84
CA SER A 46 -5.69 -18.97 13.29
C SER A 46 -4.38 -18.93 14.08
N ASN A 47 -3.24 -19.10 13.43
CA ASN A 47 -1.91 -19.07 14.06
C ASN A 47 -0.87 -18.37 13.18
N ASP A 48 0.31 -18.11 13.75
CA ASP A 48 1.39 -17.39 13.08
C ASP A 48 1.99 -18.17 11.90
N GLN A 49 1.97 -19.50 11.95
CA GLN A 49 2.44 -20.35 10.85
C GLN A 49 1.57 -20.14 9.61
N MET A 50 0.24 -20.11 9.74
CA MET A 50 -0.66 -19.84 8.61
C MET A 50 -0.43 -18.45 8.00
N VAL A 51 -0.15 -17.44 8.83
CA VAL A 51 0.19 -16.11 8.34
C VAL A 51 1.52 -16.13 7.57
N ALA A 52 2.53 -16.84 8.10
CA ALA A 52 3.82 -17.00 7.44
C ALA A 52 3.69 -17.75 6.11
N ASP A 53 2.91 -18.83 6.05
CA ASP A 53 2.69 -19.65 4.86
C ASP A 53 2.01 -18.84 3.74
N VAL A 54 0.92 -18.13 4.07
CA VAL A 54 0.25 -17.24 3.10
C VAL A 54 1.17 -16.13 2.64
N SER A 55 1.93 -15.52 3.55
CA SER A 55 2.88 -14.45 3.21
C SER A 55 4.00 -14.94 2.29
N ALA A 56 4.52 -16.13 2.55
CA ALA A 56 5.53 -16.79 1.73
C ALA A 56 4.95 -17.11 0.34
N TYR A 57 3.78 -17.75 0.27
CA TYR A 57 3.11 -18.08 -0.98
C TYR A 57 2.83 -16.83 -1.84
N VAL A 58 2.23 -15.79 -1.26
CA VAL A 58 1.94 -14.53 -1.98
C VAL A 58 3.21 -13.90 -2.56
N SER A 59 4.35 -14.03 -1.86
CA SER A 59 5.62 -13.48 -2.31
C SER A 59 6.22 -14.18 -3.53
N THR A 60 5.82 -15.43 -3.82
CA THR A 60 6.27 -16.17 -5.01
C THR A 60 5.39 -15.92 -6.23
N LEU A 61 4.18 -15.41 -6.03
CA LEU A 61 3.23 -15.15 -7.11
C LEU A 61 3.78 -14.09 -8.08
N LYS A 62 3.63 -14.36 -9.36
CA LYS A 62 3.92 -13.40 -10.43
C LYS A 62 2.60 -12.91 -11.02
N SER A 63 2.52 -11.63 -11.32
CA SER A 63 1.41 -11.03 -12.06
C SER A 63 1.93 -9.99 -13.02
N LEU A 64 1.16 -9.78 -14.09
CA LEU A 64 1.38 -8.68 -15.01
C LEU A 64 1.11 -7.35 -14.29
N ALA A 65 1.72 -6.28 -14.81
CA ALA A 65 1.39 -4.94 -14.36
C ALA A 65 -0.11 -4.69 -14.54
N SER A 66 -0.71 -3.99 -13.58
CA SER A 66 -2.14 -3.67 -13.66
C SER A 66 -2.37 -2.59 -14.71
N PRO A 67 -3.42 -2.70 -15.55
CA PRO A 67 -3.75 -1.64 -16.49
C PRO A 67 -4.13 -0.36 -15.73
N PRO A 68 -3.80 0.82 -16.29
CA PRO A 68 -4.18 2.10 -15.69
C PRO A 68 -5.71 2.26 -15.72
N THR A 69 -6.27 2.81 -14.65
CA THR A 69 -7.70 3.04 -14.45
C THR A 69 -8.03 4.50 -14.11
N ILE A 70 -7.02 5.31 -13.75
CA ILE A 70 -7.17 6.73 -13.44
C ILE A 70 -6.48 7.61 -14.49
N LYS A 71 -6.84 8.90 -14.54
CA LYS A 71 -6.17 9.90 -15.38
C LYS A 71 -5.13 10.67 -14.54
N GLY A 72 -3.87 10.58 -14.93
CA GLY A 72 -2.77 11.33 -14.31
C GLY A 72 -1.62 11.56 -15.30
N ASP A 73 -0.86 12.63 -15.09
CA ASP A 73 0.34 12.95 -15.85
C ASP A 73 1.55 12.21 -15.25
N VAL A 74 2.04 11.21 -15.97
CA VAL A 74 3.17 10.36 -15.58
C VAL A 74 4.48 11.16 -15.45
N THR A 75 4.67 12.19 -16.28
CA THR A 75 5.88 13.03 -16.25
C THR A 75 5.88 13.91 -14.99
N ALA A 76 4.76 14.55 -14.68
CA ALA A 76 4.59 15.28 -13.43
C ALA A 76 4.69 14.35 -12.20
N GLY A 77 4.14 13.14 -12.31
CA GLY A 77 4.23 12.11 -11.27
C GLY A 77 5.67 11.68 -10.99
N LYS A 78 6.49 11.51 -12.03
CA LYS A 78 7.92 11.19 -11.90
C LYS A 78 8.67 12.26 -11.12
N ALA A 79 8.40 13.53 -11.37
CA ALA A 79 9.03 14.63 -10.64
C ALA A 79 8.64 14.61 -9.15
N ALA A 80 7.35 14.41 -8.84
CA ALA A 80 6.87 14.31 -7.46
C ALA A 80 7.39 13.06 -6.73
N TYR A 81 7.69 11.98 -7.45
CA TYR A 81 8.16 10.71 -6.88
C TYR A 81 9.52 10.78 -6.20
N ALA A 82 10.34 11.81 -6.49
CA ALA A 82 11.67 11.96 -5.90
C ALA A 82 11.64 11.85 -4.35
N ILE A 83 10.61 12.38 -3.70
CA ILE A 83 10.45 12.29 -2.23
C ILE A 83 10.12 10.84 -1.83
N CYS A 84 9.24 10.17 -2.56
CA CYS A 84 8.82 8.79 -2.30
C CYS A 84 9.98 7.78 -2.47
N ALA A 85 10.85 8.03 -3.46
CA ALA A 85 11.99 7.19 -3.79
C ALA A 85 12.98 7.02 -2.63
N SER A 86 13.07 8.01 -1.73
CA SER A 86 13.97 7.98 -0.57
C SER A 86 13.71 6.77 0.34
N CYS A 87 12.45 6.32 0.44
CA CYS A 87 12.07 5.15 1.23
C CYS A 87 11.68 3.96 0.35
N HIS A 88 10.91 4.20 -0.72
CA HIS A 88 10.38 3.13 -1.56
C HIS A 88 11.32 2.66 -2.67
N GLY A 89 12.49 3.29 -2.81
CA GLY A 89 13.47 2.97 -3.85
C GLY A 89 13.19 3.71 -5.16
N ALA A 90 14.23 3.87 -5.98
CA ALA A 90 14.17 4.63 -7.22
C ALA A 90 13.19 4.01 -8.24
N ASN A 91 13.03 2.68 -8.21
CA ASN A 91 12.11 1.94 -9.06
C ASN A 91 10.85 1.49 -8.30
N GLY A 92 10.67 1.87 -7.04
CA GLY A 92 9.54 1.43 -6.21
C GLY A 92 9.68 0.00 -5.70
N GLU A 93 10.90 -0.54 -5.69
CA GLU A 93 11.25 -1.90 -5.28
C GLU A 93 11.08 -2.17 -3.77
N GLY A 94 10.92 -1.11 -2.99
CA GLY A 94 10.80 -1.14 -1.53
C GLY A 94 12.15 -1.29 -0.82
N ASN A 95 12.17 -0.94 0.46
CA ASN A 95 13.35 -1.04 1.31
C ASN A 95 12.96 -1.61 2.68
N LYS A 96 13.39 -2.84 2.96
CA LYS A 96 13.08 -3.53 4.22
C LYS A 96 13.70 -2.82 5.43
N ALA A 97 14.92 -2.26 5.30
CA ALA A 97 15.58 -1.56 6.39
C ALA A 97 14.79 -0.30 6.82
N LEU A 98 14.13 0.34 5.86
CA LEU A 98 13.24 1.49 6.08
C LEU A 98 11.78 1.09 6.30
N ASN A 99 11.47 -0.22 6.35
CA ASN A 99 10.10 -0.74 6.47
C ASN A 99 9.12 -0.25 5.38
N ALA A 100 9.66 0.17 4.24
CA ALA A 100 8.94 0.68 3.09
C ALA A 100 8.64 -0.45 2.10
N PRO A 101 7.37 -0.76 1.83
CA PRO A 101 7.02 -1.86 0.92
C PRO A 101 7.34 -1.51 -0.53
N ALA A 102 7.39 -2.55 -1.37
CA ALA A 102 7.39 -2.37 -2.82
C ALA A 102 6.05 -1.77 -3.26
N ILE A 103 6.11 -0.77 -4.14
CA ILE A 103 4.94 -0.09 -4.70
C ILE A 103 4.92 -0.13 -6.23
N ALA A 104 6.02 -0.54 -6.86
CA ALA A 104 6.14 -0.64 -8.31
C ALA A 104 5.03 -1.48 -8.94
N GLY A 105 4.38 -0.94 -9.97
CA GLY A 105 3.36 -1.66 -10.73
C GLY A 105 2.11 -2.00 -9.93
N GLN A 106 1.87 -1.30 -8.82
CA GLN A 106 0.63 -1.44 -8.05
C GLN A 106 -0.53 -0.77 -8.79
N ASN A 107 -1.76 -1.25 -8.54
CA ASN A 107 -2.96 -0.62 -9.08
C ASN A 107 -3.02 0.87 -8.72
N ASP A 108 -3.15 1.73 -9.73
CA ASP A 108 -3.22 3.17 -9.57
C ASP A 108 -4.39 3.61 -8.66
N TRP A 109 -5.59 3.06 -8.86
CA TRP A 109 -6.74 3.29 -8.01
C TRP A 109 -6.48 2.93 -6.54
N TYR A 110 -5.66 1.89 -6.29
CA TYR A 110 -5.34 1.47 -4.94
C TYR A 110 -4.34 2.43 -4.29
N ILE A 111 -3.34 2.89 -5.04
CA ILE A 111 -2.40 3.91 -4.58
C ILE A 111 -3.16 5.19 -4.21
N VAL A 112 -4.06 5.67 -5.07
CA VAL A 112 -4.94 6.81 -4.80
C VAL A 112 -5.70 6.59 -3.48
N ARG A 113 -6.38 5.44 -3.33
CA ARG A 113 -7.12 5.10 -2.11
C ARG A 113 -6.23 5.10 -0.87
N GLN A 114 -5.04 4.52 -0.93
CA GLN A 114 -4.15 4.48 0.23
C GLN A 114 -3.62 5.86 0.61
N LEU A 115 -3.26 6.70 -0.38
CA LEU A 115 -2.83 8.07 -0.15
C LEU A 115 -3.95 8.89 0.52
N TYR A 116 -5.20 8.78 0.05
CA TYR A 116 -6.34 9.39 0.73
C TYR A 116 -6.57 8.85 2.12
N ASN A 117 -6.47 7.54 2.32
CA ASN A 117 -6.66 6.94 3.63
C ASN A 117 -5.64 7.47 4.65
N PHE A 118 -4.38 7.63 4.23
CA PHE A 118 -3.35 8.25 5.06
C PHE A 118 -3.63 9.74 5.31
N LYS A 119 -3.88 10.52 4.25
CA LYS A 119 -4.15 11.96 4.30
C LYS A 119 -5.31 12.28 5.25
N ASN A 120 -6.39 11.50 5.17
CA ASN A 120 -7.61 11.68 5.97
C ASN A 120 -7.59 10.96 7.33
N GLY A 121 -6.48 10.33 7.72
CA GLY A 121 -6.36 9.63 9.00
C GLY A 121 -7.22 8.37 9.13
N ILE A 122 -7.72 7.83 8.03
CA ILE A 122 -8.39 6.51 7.98
C ILE A 122 -7.37 5.39 8.22
N ARG A 123 -6.11 5.64 7.87
CA ARG A 123 -4.95 4.76 8.09
C ARG A 123 -3.79 5.59 8.68
N GLY A 124 -3.00 5.01 9.58
CA GLY A 124 -1.81 5.67 10.13
C GLY A 124 -2.05 6.62 11.31
N VAL A 125 -3.20 6.56 11.97
CA VAL A 125 -3.48 7.33 13.21
C VAL A 125 -3.54 6.44 14.46
N ASP A 126 -3.69 5.13 14.31
CA ASP A 126 -3.65 4.21 15.44
C ASP A 126 -2.28 4.32 16.13
N PRO A 127 -2.21 4.43 17.47
CA PRO A 127 -0.95 4.50 18.20
C PRO A 127 0.01 3.34 17.94
N LYS A 128 -0.51 2.17 17.52
CA LYS A 128 0.26 0.97 17.18
C LYS A 128 0.66 0.89 15.69
N ASP A 129 0.21 1.83 14.85
CA ASP A 129 0.57 1.93 13.42
C ASP A 129 1.77 2.85 13.18
N SER A 130 2.94 2.50 13.74
CA SER A 130 4.15 3.33 13.60
C SER A 130 4.56 3.57 12.13
N TYR A 131 4.33 2.59 11.26
CA TYR A 131 4.64 2.72 9.83
C TYR A 131 3.62 3.60 9.08
N GLY A 132 2.34 3.53 9.45
CA GLY A 132 1.33 4.43 8.91
C GLY A 132 1.52 5.87 9.40
N GLN A 133 1.95 6.05 10.65
CA GLN A 133 2.33 7.37 11.19
C GLN A 133 3.49 8.00 10.41
N GLN A 134 4.42 7.20 9.87
CA GLN A 134 5.46 7.68 8.95
C GLN A 134 4.90 8.08 7.58
N MET A 135 3.98 7.28 7.01
CA MET A 135 3.41 7.55 5.69
C MET A 135 2.40 8.70 5.67
N ARG A 136 1.73 8.98 6.78
CA ARG A 136 0.72 10.04 6.88
C ARG A 136 1.27 11.43 6.51
N PRO A 137 2.35 11.95 7.11
CA PRO A 137 2.90 13.24 6.70
C PRO A 137 3.37 13.25 5.24
N MET A 138 3.89 12.13 4.72
CA MET A 138 4.27 12.03 3.31
C MET A 138 3.06 12.19 2.38
N ALA A 139 1.93 11.56 2.71
CA ALA A 139 0.69 11.75 1.96
C ALA A 139 0.16 13.19 2.04
N MET A 140 0.40 13.90 3.15
CA MET A 140 0.02 15.31 3.32
C MET A 140 0.86 16.27 2.46
N THR A 141 2.05 15.86 2.01
CA THR A 141 2.87 16.71 1.10
C THR A 141 2.27 16.86 -0.29
N LEU A 142 1.36 15.96 -0.69
CA LEU A 142 0.66 16.03 -1.96
C LEU A 142 -0.46 17.08 -1.84
N PRO A 143 -0.39 18.21 -2.56
CA PRO A 143 -1.27 19.35 -2.33
C PRO A 143 -2.73 19.05 -2.68
N ASP A 144 -2.97 18.37 -3.80
CA ASP A 144 -4.29 18.19 -4.38
C ASP A 144 -4.46 16.82 -5.06
N ASP A 145 -5.67 16.57 -5.56
CA ASP A 145 -6.05 15.35 -6.26
C ASP A 145 -5.22 15.15 -7.54
N LYS A 146 -4.80 16.25 -8.19
CA LYS A 146 -3.96 16.18 -9.39
C LYS A 146 -2.59 15.59 -9.04
N ALA A 147 -1.97 16.03 -7.96
CA ALA A 147 -0.70 15.47 -7.48
C ALA A 147 -0.84 13.99 -7.08
N ILE A 148 -1.94 13.62 -6.39
CA ILE A 148 -2.23 12.22 -6.01
C ILE A 148 -2.42 11.35 -7.26
N ASN A 149 -3.14 11.82 -8.26
CA ASN A 149 -3.36 11.06 -9.50
C ASN A 149 -2.07 10.95 -10.32
N ASN A 150 -1.27 12.01 -10.42
CA ASN A 150 0.00 11.99 -11.13
C ASN A 150 0.97 10.97 -10.52
N ILE A 151 1.12 10.99 -9.19
CA ILE A 151 2.02 10.05 -8.50
C ILE A 151 1.52 8.60 -8.61
N ALA A 152 0.22 8.37 -8.51
CA ALA A 152 -0.37 7.04 -8.67
C ALA A 152 -0.18 6.49 -10.09
N ALA A 153 -0.39 7.33 -11.10
CA ALA A 153 -0.13 6.97 -12.50
C ALA A 153 1.34 6.59 -12.71
N TYR A 154 2.27 7.39 -12.18
CA TYR A 154 3.70 7.06 -12.27
C TYR A 154 4.05 5.75 -11.55
N ILE A 155 3.60 5.55 -10.30
CA ILE A 155 3.87 4.32 -9.52
C ILE A 155 3.35 3.07 -10.23
N SER A 156 2.16 3.14 -10.83
CA SER A 156 1.59 2.02 -11.59
C SER A 156 2.37 1.65 -12.85
N ALA A 157 3.13 2.59 -13.41
CA ALA A 157 3.96 2.40 -14.60
C ALA A 157 5.37 1.87 -14.28
N LEU A 158 5.78 1.87 -13.01
CA LEU A 158 7.05 1.29 -12.55
C LEU A 158 7.05 -0.24 -12.68
N LYS A 159 8.24 -0.84 -12.86
CA LYS A 159 8.44 -2.27 -13.06
C LYS A 159 9.24 -2.91 -11.95
#